data_AF-A0AA95S7E3-F1
#
_entry.id   AF-A0AA95S7E3-F1
#
_cell.length_a   1.000
_cell.length_b   1.000
_cell.length_c   1.000
_cell.angle_alpha   90.00
_cell.angle_beta   90.00
_cell.angle_gamma   90.00
#
_symmetry.space_group_name_H-M   'P 1'
#
loop_
_entity.id
_entity.type
_entity.pdbx_description
1 polymer ?
#
loop_
_entity_poly.entity_id
_entity_poly.type
_entity_poly.pdbx_seq_one_letter_code
_entity_poly.pdbx_strand_id
1 'polypeptide(L)'
;MSINYKFNQYRISGEQTEAWSPMAYRLISKNSASEHINGFKVGHILYQHHVKGLAAKEIRKTPVGYGLSTNLIKSVLKGFGSQSGIESKEAYEIAMYMLECEPETLEKMYRLTIIK
;
A
#
# COMPACT_ATOMS: atom_id res chain seq x y z
N MET A 1 -28.37 12.84 -13.75
CA MET A 1 -28.42 11.69 -12.81
C MET A 1 -27.24 11.82 -11.87
N SER A 2 -27.47 12.04 -10.57
CA SER A 2 -26.43 12.03 -9.55
C SER A 2 -26.08 10.59 -9.18
N ILE A 3 -24.80 10.23 -9.27
CA ILE A 3 -24.33 8.89 -8.85
C ILE A 3 -24.34 8.88 -7.32
N ASN A 4 -25.20 8.06 -6.72
CA ASN A 4 -25.26 7.89 -5.27
C ASN A 4 -24.17 6.90 -4.84
N TYR A 5 -23.00 7.43 -4.45
CA TYR A 5 -21.88 6.62 -3.97
C TYR A 5 -22.12 6.23 -2.51
N LYS A 6 -22.41 4.95 -2.27
CA LYS A 6 -22.34 4.37 -0.92
C LYS A 6 -20.95 3.78 -0.71
N PHE A 7 -20.39 4.03 0.47
CA PHE A 7 -19.08 3.51 0.85
C PHE A 7 -19.10 1.97 0.87
N ASN A 8 -18.01 1.35 0.40
CA ASN A 8 -17.82 -0.11 0.44
C ASN A 8 -18.89 -0.91 -0.33
N GLN A 9 -19.23 -0.45 -1.54
CA GLN A 9 -20.12 -1.17 -2.47
C GLN A 9 -19.52 -1.30 -3.87
N TYR A 10 -19.80 -2.41 -4.54
CA TYR A 10 -19.44 -2.58 -5.94
C TYR A 10 -20.22 -1.61 -6.81
N ARG A 11 -19.53 -0.91 -7.72
CA ARG A 11 -20.13 0.08 -8.61
C ARG A 11 -21.23 -0.49 -9.52
N ILE A 12 -21.11 -1.75 -9.93
CA ILE A 12 -21.99 -2.38 -10.92
C ILE A 12 -23.17 -3.08 -10.24
N SER A 13 -22.93 -3.89 -9.21
CA SER A 13 -23.98 -4.66 -8.53
C SER A 13 -24.61 -3.95 -7.33
N GLY A 14 -23.95 -2.94 -6.76
CA GLY A 14 -24.40 -2.28 -5.52
C GLY A 14 -24.26 -3.15 -4.26
N GLU A 15 -23.70 -4.36 -4.40
CA GLU A 15 -23.45 -5.27 -3.29
C GLU A 15 -22.36 -4.73 -2.37
N GLN A 16 -22.49 -5.00 -1.07
CA GLN A 16 -21.46 -4.68 -0.07
C GLN A 16 -20.17 -5.43 -0.40
N THR A 17 -19.07 -4.69 -0.52
CA THR A 17 -17.74 -5.28 -0.67
C THR A 17 -17.23 -5.75 0.69
N GLU A 18 -16.34 -6.73 0.72
CA GLU A 18 -15.69 -7.13 1.97
C GLU A 18 -14.93 -5.92 2.56
N ALA A 19 -15.25 -5.56 3.80
CA ALA A 19 -14.64 -4.41 4.45
C ALA A 19 -13.19 -4.73 4.83
N TRP A 20 -12.27 -3.80 4.53
CA TRP A 20 -10.91 -3.86 5.09
C TRP A 20 -10.87 -3.28 6.50
N SER A 21 -9.76 -3.51 7.20
CA SER A 21 -9.58 -2.91 8.53
C SER A 21 -9.54 -1.37 8.44
N PRO A 22 -9.91 -0.65 9.51
CA PRO A 22 -9.79 0.81 9.54
C PRO A 22 -8.37 1.30 9.21
N MET A 23 -7.34 0.53 9.60
CA MET A 23 -5.94 0.85 9.30
C MET A 23 -5.62 0.70 7.82
N ALA A 24 -6.17 -0.29 7.13
CA ALA A 24 -6.06 -0.42 5.68
C ALA A 24 -6.62 0.80 4.94
N TYR A 25 -7.82 1.27 5.32
CA TYR A 25 -8.41 2.48 4.75
C TYR A 25 -7.58 3.73 5.06
N ARG A 26 -7.02 3.80 6.27
CA ARG A 26 -6.11 4.88 6.65
C ARG A 26 -4.82 4.86 5.84
N LEU A 27 -4.27 3.69 5.54
CA LEU A 27 -3.05 3.52 4.75
C LEU A 27 -3.26 3.99 3.30
N ILE A 28 -4.33 3.53 2.65
CA ILE A 28 -4.59 3.87 1.25
C ILE A 28 -4.98 5.34 1.05
N SER A 29 -5.48 6.00 2.09
CA SER A 29 -5.81 7.44 2.02
C SER A 29 -4.57 8.34 2.15
N LYS A 30 -3.40 7.81 2.52
CA LYS A 30 -2.14 8.56 2.49
C LYS A 30 -1.65 8.70 1.06
N ASN A 31 -1.76 9.89 0.49
CA ASN A 31 -1.16 10.23 -0.78
C ASN A 31 0.09 11.06 -0.53
N SER A 32 1.26 10.70 -1.07
CA SER A 32 2.36 11.66 -1.06
C SER A 32 2.05 12.75 -2.08
N ALA A 33 2.51 13.97 -1.82
CA ALA A 33 2.52 15.05 -2.82
C ALA A 33 3.31 14.68 -4.09
N SER A 34 4.19 13.66 -4.02
CA SER A 34 4.84 13.09 -5.20
C SER A 34 4.02 11.94 -5.79
N GLU A 35 3.62 12.07 -7.05
CA GLU A 35 2.79 11.09 -7.79
C GLU A 35 3.36 9.66 -7.80
N HIS A 36 4.65 9.49 -7.51
CA HIS A 36 5.33 8.21 -7.61
C HIS A 36 5.12 7.29 -6.40
N ILE A 37 4.77 7.85 -5.23
CA ILE A 37 4.58 7.08 -3.99
C ILE A 37 3.28 7.47 -3.29
N ASN A 38 2.48 6.48 -2.92
CA ASN A 38 1.33 6.63 -2.04
C ASN A 38 1.36 5.52 -0.98
N GLY A 39 0.51 5.61 0.03
CA GLY A 39 0.47 4.66 1.13
C GLY A 39 0.18 3.23 0.68
N PHE A 40 -0.62 3.07 -0.39
CA PHE A 40 -0.81 1.76 -1.01
C PHE A 40 0.51 1.16 -1.53
N LYS A 41 1.33 1.93 -2.26
CA LYS A 41 2.65 1.48 -2.73
C LYS A 41 3.63 1.24 -1.59
N VAL A 42 3.61 2.08 -0.55
CA VAL A 42 4.45 1.91 0.65
C VAL A 42 4.15 0.57 1.31
N GLY A 43 2.87 0.31 1.61
CA GLY A 43 2.46 -0.97 2.20
C GLY A 43 2.78 -2.15 1.30
N HIS A 44 2.61 -2.02 -0.02
CA HIS A 44 2.91 -3.12 -0.94
C HIS A 44 4.42 -3.41 -1.01
N ILE A 45 5.28 -2.39 -1.01
CA ILE A 45 6.74 -2.57 -0.96
C ILE A 45 7.14 -3.28 0.34
N LEU A 46 6.60 -2.84 1.48
CA LEU A 46 6.89 -3.45 2.78
C LEU A 46 6.38 -4.88 2.87
N TYR A 47 5.19 -5.16 2.36
CA TYR A 47 4.65 -6.51 2.25
C TYR A 47 5.56 -7.45 1.42
N GLN A 48 6.01 -6.99 0.25
CA GLN A 48 6.90 -7.79 -0.59
C GLN A 48 8.25 -8.07 0.09
N HIS A 49 8.74 -7.15 0.91
CA HIS A 49 9.98 -7.33 1.64
C HIS A 49 9.82 -8.23 2.88
N HIS A 50 8.91 -7.88 3.78
CA HIS A 50 8.77 -8.53 5.08
C HIS A 50 7.99 -9.83 5.04
N VAL A 51 6.99 -9.96 4.15
CA VAL A 51 6.18 -11.18 4.05
C VAL A 51 6.71 -12.11 2.97
N LYS A 52 7.10 -11.60 1.79
CA LYS A 52 7.63 -12.43 0.71
C LYS A 52 9.15 -12.56 0.68
N GLY A 53 9.88 -11.85 1.53
CA GLY A 53 11.34 -11.95 1.64
C GLY A 53 12.11 -11.35 0.45
N LEU A 54 11.48 -10.53 -0.40
CA LEU A 54 12.13 -10.00 -1.60
C LEU A 54 13.13 -8.89 -1.25
N ALA A 55 14.29 -8.90 -1.89
CA ALA A 55 15.26 -7.82 -1.80
C ALA A 55 14.81 -6.59 -2.63
N ALA A 56 15.30 -5.40 -2.30
CA ALA A 56 14.95 -4.16 -3.02
C ALA A 56 15.20 -4.24 -4.55
N LYS A 57 16.22 -4.98 -4.99
CA LYS A 57 16.52 -5.20 -6.42
C LYS A 57 15.46 -6.07 -7.11
N GLU A 58 14.85 -7.00 -6.38
CA GLU A 58 13.80 -7.88 -6.87
C GLU A 58 12.45 -7.18 -6.87
N ILE A 59 12.16 -6.41 -5.80
CA ILE A 59 10.96 -5.55 -5.73
C ILE A 59 10.90 -4.61 -6.94
N ARG A 60 12.03 -4.02 -7.36
CA ARG A 60 12.10 -3.18 -8.56
C ARG A 60 11.64 -3.89 -9.85
N LYS A 61 11.79 -5.22 -9.92
CA LYS A 61 11.36 -6.04 -11.06
C LYS A 61 9.88 -6.43 -10.98
N THR A 62 9.23 -6.24 -9.84
CA THR A 62 7.79 -6.48 -9.67
C THR A 62 6.98 -5.32 -10.26
N PRO A 63 5.69 -5.53 -10.58
CA PRO A 63 4.80 -4.46 -11.06
C PRO A 63 4.73 -3.25 -10.11
N VAL A 64 4.91 -3.47 -8.80
CA VAL A 64 4.85 -2.44 -7.75
C VAL A 64 6.07 -1.54 -7.78
N GLY A 65 7.25 -2.14 -7.99
CA GLY A 65 8.52 -1.44 -8.01
C GLY A 65 8.93 -0.93 -9.40
N TYR A 66 8.18 -1.29 -10.45
CA TYR A 66 8.46 -0.84 -11.80
C TYR A 66 8.38 0.70 -11.89
N GLY A 67 9.38 1.32 -12.49
CA GLY A 67 9.51 2.78 -12.55
C GLY A 67 10.02 3.46 -11.27
N LEU A 68 10.20 2.73 -10.16
CA LEU A 68 10.81 3.28 -8.94
C LEU A 68 12.32 3.09 -8.95
N SER A 69 13.04 4.09 -8.44
CA SER A 69 14.48 3.95 -8.23
C SER A 69 14.77 2.99 -7.07
N THR A 70 15.83 2.19 -7.17
CA THR A 70 16.23 1.29 -6.08
C THR A 70 16.50 2.04 -4.79
N ASN A 71 16.98 3.28 -4.87
CA ASN A 71 17.23 4.14 -3.71
C ASN A 71 15.93 4.52 -3.00
N LEU A 72 14.88 4.80 -3.77
CA LEU A 72 13.57 5.09 -3.22
C LEU A 72 12.97 3.87 -2.52
N ILE A 73 13.05 2.68 -3.14
CA ILE A 73 12.62 1.43 -2.50
C ILE A 73 13.38 1.21 -1.20
N LYS A 74 14.72 1.35 -1.20
CA LYS A 74 15.53 1.26 0.01
C LYS A 74 15.16 2.30 1.07
N SER A 75 14.74 3.49 0.67
CA SER A 75 14.28 4.54 1.58
C SER A 75 12.98 4.11 2.26
N VAL A 76 12.02 3.58 1.50
CA VAL A 76 10.76 3.02 2.02
C VAL A 76 11.05 1.92 3.04
N LEU A 77 11.92 0.96 2.70
CA LEU A 77 12.29 -0.14 3.59
C LEU A 77 12.98 0.30 4.89
N LYS A 78 13.52 1.53 4.92
CA LYS A 78 14.20 2.10 6.09
C LYS A 78 13.31 3.05 6.90
N GLY A 79 12.07 3.28 6.50
CA GLY A 79 11.18 4.23 7.19
C GLY A 79 11.28 5.68 6.71
N PHE A 80 11.81 5.90 5.52
CA PHE A 80 12.04 7.22 4.91
C PHE A 80 13.07 8.09 5.65
N GLY A 81 13.62 9.09 4.95
CA GLY A 81 14.64 9.99 5.49
C GLY A 81 14.05 11.23 6.17
N SER A 82 14.91 12.07 6.75
CA SER A 82 14.53 13.35 7.36
C SER A 82 13.79 14.30 6.39
N GLN A 83 14.08 14.21 5.10
CA GLN A 83 13.49 15.03 4.03
C GLN A 83 12.12 14.52 3.52
N SER A 84 11.61 13.41 4.07
CA SER A 84 10.34 12.85 3.60
C SER A 84 9.14 13.48 4.30
N GLY A 85 8.06 13.69 3.54
CA GLY A 85 6.83 14.30 4.03
C GLY A 85 6.16 13.48 5.14
N ILE A 86 5.39 14.17 5.98
CA ILE A 86 4.68 13.59 7.14
C ILE A 86 3.80 12.41 6.71
N GLU A 87 3.06 12.55 5.60
CA GLU A 87 2.16 11.50 5.11
C GLU A 87 2.89 10.22 4.68
N SER A 88 4.12 10.32 4.17
CA SER A 88 4.92 9.14 3.83
C SER A 88 5.39 8.39 5.07
N LYS A 89 5.75 9.13 6.14
CA LYS A 89 6.14 8.55 7.42
C LYS A 89 4.96 7.87 8.09
N GLU A 90 3.81 8.53 8.15
CA GLU A 90 2.58 7.93 8.67
C GLU A 90 2.18 6.69 7.88
N ALA A 91 2.31 6.71 6.54
CA ALA A 91 2.04 5.52 5.73
C ALA A 91 2.96 4.35 6.08
N TYR A 92 4.25 4.63 6.33
CA TYR A 92 5.20 3.61 6.79
C TYR A 92 4.80 3.05 8.16
N GLU A 93 4.51 3.92 9.14
CA GLU A 93 4.11 3.51 10.49
C GLU A 93 2.84 2.66 10.48
N ILE A 94 1.82 3.07 9.72
CA ILE A 94 0.58 2.30 9.58
C ILE A 94 0.87 0.95 8.91
N ALA A 95 1.66 0.92 7.84
CA ALA A 95 1.98 -0.33 7.14
C ALA A 95 2.78 -1.28 8.03
N MET A 96 3.73 -0.78 8.83
CA MET A 96 4.47 -1.57 9.82
C MET A 96 3.55 -2.11 10.92
N TYR A 97 2.67 -1.26 11.46
CA TYR A 97 1.65 -1.70 12.42
C TYR A 97 0.79 -2.83 11.84
N MET A 98 0.33 -2.69 10.60
CA MET A 98 -0.45 -3.73 9.94
C MET A 98 0.35 -5.00 9.68
N LEU A 99 1.66 -4.92 9.42
CA LEU A 99 2.52 -6.11 9.29
C LEU A 99 2.61 -6.90 10.60
N GLU A 100 2.67 -6.20 11.73
CA GLU A 100 2.80 -6.82 13.05
C GLU A 100 1.46 -7.31 13.60
N CYS A 101 0.39 -6.54 13.42
CA CYS A 101 -0.91 -6.79 14.07
C CYS A 101 -1.97 -7.38 13.14
N GLU A 102 -1.91 -7.10 11.84
CA GLU A 102 -2.95 -7.46 10.86
C GLU A 102 -2.39 -7.99 9.52
N PRO A 103 -1.43 -8.95 9.52
CA PRO A 103 -0.76 -9.40 8.30
C PRO A 103 -1.73 -10.04 7.29
N GLU A 104 -2.79 -10.68 7.78
CA GLU A 104 -3.86 -11.28 6.96
C GLU A 104 -4.59 -10.23 6.12
N THR A 105 -4.81 -9.03 6.67
CA THR A 105 -5.42 -7.91 5.94
C THR A 105 -4.51 -7.45 4.80
N LEU A 106 -3.20 -7.34 5.05
CA LEU A 106 -2.23 -6.99 4.01
C LEU A 106 -2.16 -8.06 2.92
N GLU A 107 -2.19 -9.33 3.31
CA GLU A 107 -2.24 -10.43 2.35
C GLU A 107 -3.51 -10.34 1.49
N LYS A 108 -4.69 -10.13 2.07
CA LYS A 108 -5.93 -9.92 1.31
C LYS A 108 -5.83 -8.73 0.34
N MET A 109 -5.29 -7.60 0.81
CA MET A 109 -5.13 -6.39 -0.01
C MET A 109 -4.23 -6.59 -1.23
N TYR A 110 -3.10 -7.30 -1.07
CA TYR A 110 -2.05 -7.38 -2.10
C TYR A 110 -2.00 -8.70 -2.86
N ARG A 111 -2.69 -9.75 -2.40
CA ARG A 111 -2.79 -11.04 -3.11
C ARG A 111 -3.75 -10.96 -4.31
N LEU A 112 -4.69 -10.01 -4.30
CA LEU A 112 -5.63 -9.75 -5.40
C LEU A 112 -5.00 -9.09 -6.65
N THR A 113 -3.71 -8.73 -6.63
CA THR A 113 -3.06 -8.06 -7.79
C THR A 113 -2.50 -9.03 -8.85
N ILE A 114 -2.88 -10.31 -8.83
CA ILE A 114 -2.65 -11.23 -9.96
C ILE A 114 -3.95 -11.29 -10.78
N ILE A 115 -4.25 -10.23 -11.51
CA ILE A 115 -5.10 -10.37 -12.71
C ILE A 115 -4.12 -10.76 -13.82
N LYS A 116 -4.20 -12.04 -14.22
CA LYS A 116 -3.51 -12.56 -15.41
C LYS A 116 -4.03 -11.89 -16.67
#